data_AF-A0A7J9KIN9-F1
#
_entry.id   AF-A0A7J9KIN9-F1
#
_cell.length_a   1.000
_cell.length_b   1.000
_cell.length_c   1.000
_cell.angle_alpha   90.00
_cell.angle_beta   90.00
_cell.angle_gamma   90.00
#
_symmetry.space_group_name_H-M   'P 1'
#
loop_
_entity.id
_entity.type
_entity.pdbx_description
1 polymer ?
#
loop_
_entity_poly.entity_id
_entity_poly.type
_entity_poly.pdbx_seq_one_letter_code
_entity_poly.pdbx_strand_id
1 'polypeptide(L)'
;LSPNITIKKWIKPPEGAVKINFDAIVGDNRIGYGMIVRDDEGFVLEGGGGFIEKMMSVEEAECFVFEGSIKLVCQLKIKGHLLFDTDHVGLINKLRNLATDITIIGA
;
A
#
# COMPACT_ATOMS: atom_id res chain seq x y z
N LEU A 1 12.52 -11.90 29.08
CA LEU A 1 12.10 -12.57 27.83
C LEU A 1 12.32 -11.58 26.69
N SER A 2 13.38 -11.75 25.90
CA SER A 2 13.56 -10.98 24.67
C SER A 2 12.44 -11.34 23.70
N PRO A 3 11.72 -10.37 23.10
CA PRO A 3 10.75 -10.70 22.07
C PRO A 3 11.52 -11.38 20.93
N ASN A 4 11.10 -12.58 20.54
CA ASN A 4 11.51 -13.17 19.28
C ASN A 4 10.97 -12.26 18.18
N ILE A 5 11.77 -11.29 17.75
CA ILE A 5 11.46 -10.44 16.61
C ILE A 5 11.58 -11.36 15.39
N THR A 6 10.44 -11.91 14.97
CA THR A 6 10.33 -12.57 13.67
C THR A 6 10.51 -11.50 12.61
N ILE A 7 11.73 -11.33 12.10
CA ILE A 7 11.99 -10.46 10.96
C ILE A 7 11.23 -11.03 9.78
N LYS A 8 10.09 -10.41 9.44
CA LYS A 8 9.40 -10.68 8.18
C LYS A 8 10.31 -10.18 7.06
N LYS A 9 11.05 -11.10 6.45
CA LYS A 9 11.78 -10.82 5.21
C LYS A 9 10.76 -10.56 4.11
N TRP A 10 11.11 -9.66 3.19
CA TRP A 10 10.34 -9.49 1.97
C TRP A 10 10.25 -10.83 1.24
N ILE A 11 9.03 -11.19 0.83
CA ILE A 11 8.75 -12.42 0.09
C ILE A 11 8.28 -12.02 -1.30
N LYS A 12 8.96 -12.62 -2.28
CA LYS A 12 8.66 -12.57 -3.70
C LYS A 12 7.18 -12.91 -3.96
N PRO A 13 6.43 -12.16 -4.80
CA PRO A 13 5.06 -12.53 -5.12
C PRO A 13 5.01 -13.77 -6.03
N PRO A 14 3.84 -14.38 -6.24
CA PRO A 14 3.67 -15.47 -7.21
C PRO A 14 4.15 -15.08 -8.61
N GLU A 15 4.54 -16.05 -9.42
CA GLU A 15 4.97 -15.84 -10.81
C GLU A 15 3.91 -15.06 -11.61
N GLY A 16 4.36 -14.07 -12.37
CA GLY A 16 3.53 -13.17 -13.17
C GLY A 16 2.73 -12.14 -12.37
N ALA A 17 2.88 -12.07 -11.04
CA ALA A 17 2.23 -11.05 -10.21
C ALA A 17 3.15 -9.85 -9.99
N VAL A 18 2.54 -8.67 -9.88
CA VAL A 18 3.23 -7.43 -9.53
C VAL A 18 2.87 -7.06 -8.09
N LYS A 19 3.88 -6.80 -7.26
CA LYS A 19 3.71 -6.36 -5.87
C LYS A 19 3.90 -4.86 -5.75
N ILE A 20 2.95 -4.21 -5.08
CA ILE A 20 2.95 -2.79 -4.79
C ILE A 20 3.02 -2.63 -3.27
N ASN A 21 4.16 -2.16 -2.77
CA ASN A 21 4.29 -1.78 -1.37
C ASN A 21 4.05 -0.27 -1.27
N PHE A 22 3.25 0.17 -0.31
CA PHE A 22 2.99 1.58 -0.06
C PHE A 22 2.91 1.86 1.45
N ASP A 23 3.22 3.10 1.82
CA ASP A 23 3.23 3.55 3.21
C ASP A 23 3.09 5.08 3.28
N ALA A 24 2.58 5.56 4.41
CA ALA A 24 2.41 6.98 4.70
C ALA A 24 2.84 7.31 6.13
N ILE A 25 3.51 8.45 6.29
CA ILE A 25 3.83 9.03 7.60
C ILE A 25 3.15 10.37 7.76
N VAL A 26 2.46 10.56 8.88
CA VAL A 26 1.87 11.85 9.26
C VAL A 26 2.83 12.58 10.19
N GLY A 27 3.15 13.83 9.86
CA GLY A 27 3.88 14.76 10.72
C GLY A 27 3.09 16.05 10.93
N ASP A 28 3.74 17.05 11.54
CA ASP A 28 3.09 18.35 11.80
C ASP A 28 2.69 19.04 10.49
N ASN A 29 1.38 19.12 10.25
CA ASN A 29 0.73 19.74 9.07
C ASN A 29 1.12 19.16 7.70
N ARG A 30 1.81 18.02 7.67
CA ARG A 30 2.25 17.39 6.42
C ARG A 30 2.23 15.87 6.48
N ILE A 31 2.21 15.27 5.30
CA ILE A 31 2.30 13.83 5.11
C ILE A 31 3.53 13.56 4.27
N GLY A 32 4.34 12.59 4.67
CA GLY A 32 5.31 11.93 3.79
C GLY A 32 4.72 10.63 3.27
N TYR A 33 5.03 10.28 2.02
CA TYR A 33 4.56 9.00 1.47
C TYR A 33 5.59 8.34 0.58
N GLY A 34 5.45 7.03 0.43
CA GLY A 34 6.25 6.21 -0.46
C GLY A 34 5.47 5.04 -1.03
N MET A 35 5.82 4.67 -2.25
CA MET A 35 5.28 3.51 -2.94
C MET A 35 6.31 2.93 -3.90
N ILE A 36 6.30 1.61 -4.05
CA ILE A 36 7.22 0.89 -4.92
C ILE A 36 6.49 -0.27 -5.59
N VAL A 37 6.67 -0.37 -6.90
CA VAL A 37 6.09 -1.41 -7.76
C VAL A 37 7.20 -2.35 -8.18
N ARG A 38 7.04 -3.64 -7.89
CA ARG A 38 8.00 -4.69 -8.22
C ARG A 38 7.34 -5.80 -9.01
N ASP A 39 8.07 -6.36 -9.97
CA ASP A 39 7.65 -7.59 -10.63
C ASP A 39 7.82 -8.81 -9.71
N ASP A 40 7.52 -9.97 -10.26
CA ASP A 40 7.69 -11.23 -9.58
C ASP A 40 9.16 -11.53 -9.32
N GLU A 41 10.13 -11.15 -10.13
CA GLU A 41 11.55 -11.31 -9.78
C GLU A 41 12.05 -10.32 -8.69
N GLY A 42 11.20 -9.41 -8.24
CA GLY A 42 11.54 -8.36 -7.27
C GLY A 42 12.27 -7.17 -7.88
N PHE A 43 12.36 -7.12 -9.21
CA PHE A 43 12.87 -5.98 -9.95
C PHE A 43 11.92 -4.81 -9.81
N VAL A 44 12.48 -3.62 -9.62
CA VAL A 44 11.69 -2.39 -9.44
C VAL A 44 11.25 -1.90 -10.80
N LEU A 45 9.94 -1.95 -11.05
CA LEU A 45 9.33 -1.45 -12.28
C LEU A 45 9.13 0.06 -12.20
N GLU A 46 8.74 0.56 -11.03
CA GLU A 46 8.49 1.98 -10.78
C GLU A 46 8.46 2.28 -9.28
N GLY A 47 8.59 3.55 -8.91
CA GLY A 47 8.38 4.01 -7.54
C GLY A 47 7.91 5.46 -7.49
N GLY A 48 7.41 5.86 -6.33
CA GLY A 48 6.97 7.23 -6.09
C GLY A 48 7.08 7.58 -4.62
N GLY A 49 7.21 8.87 -4.35
CA GLY A 49 7.20 9.40 -3.00
C GLY A 49 7.21 10.91 -3.00
N GLY A 50 6.88 11.49 -1.85
CA GLY A 50 6.82 12.94 -1.74
C GLY A 50 6.28 13.40 -0.39
N PHE A 51 6.03 14.71 -0.34
CA PHE A 51 5.41 15.38 0.78
C PHE A 51 4.19 16.17 0.33
N ILE A 52 3.17 16.21 1.19
CA ILE A 52 1.95 16.98 0.95
C ILE A 52 1.66 17.80 2.20
N GLU A 53 1.54 19.11 2.02
CA GLU A 53 1.13 20.04 3.07
C GLU A 53 -0.39 19.93 3.29
N LYS A 54 -0.80 18.85 3.95
CA LYS A 54 -2.19 18.57 4.29
C LYS A 54 -2.25 17.86 5.64
N MET A 55 -3.22 18.24 6.46
CA MET A 55 -3.56 17.49 7.65
C MET A 55 -4.46 16.31 7.28
N MET A 56 -4.05 15.13 7.69
CA MET A 56 -4.81 13.89 7.61
C MET A 56 -4.55 13.07 8.87
N SER A 57 -5.51 12.23 9.23
CA SER A 57 -5.24 11.08 10.09
C SER A 57 -4.30 10.09 9.40
N VAL A 58 -3.68 9.20 10.18
CA VAL A 58 -2.84 8.12 9.64
C VAL A 58 -3.62 7.26 8.64
N GLU A 59 -4.87 6.94 8.95
CA GLU A 59 -5.71 6.13 8.07
C GLU A 59 -6.04 6.84 6.75
N GLU A 60 -6.38 8.14 6.79
CA GLU A 60 -6.60 8.94 5.58
C GLU A 60 -5.33 9.04 4.73
N ALA A 61 -4.16 9.18 5.36
CA ALA A 61 -2.88 9.23 4.68
C ALA A 61 -2.57 7.90 3.97
N GLU A 62 -2.76 6.76 4.64
CA GLU A 62 -2.62 5.42 4.06
C GLU A 62 -3.57 5.21 2.87
N CYS A 63 -4.84 5.57 3.01
CA CYS A 63 -5.81 5.51 1.93
C CYS A 63 -5.41 6.41 0.74
N PHE A 64 -4.87 7.59 1.02
CA PHE A 64 -4.41 8.51 -0.02
C PHE A 64 -3.25 7.92 -0.83
N VAL A 65 -2.28 7.29 -0.17
CA VAL A 65 -1.13 6.66 -0.85
C VAL A 65 -1.56 5.37 -1.56
N PHE A 66 -2.51 4.63 -1.01
CA PHE A 66 -3.13 3.49 -1.70
C PHE A 66 -3.81 3.92 -3.01
N GLU A 67 -4.58 5.00 -3.00
CA GLU A 67 -5.19 5.56 -4.21
C GLU A 67 -4.12 6.00 -5.23
N GLY A 68 -3.07 6.67 -4.76
CA GLY A 68 -1.91 7.02 -5.59
C GLY A 68 -1.25 5.80 -6.23
N SER A 69 -1.12 4.72 -5.45
CA SER A 69 -0.58 3.42 -5.87
C SER A 69 -1.38 2.79 -6.99
N ILE A 70 -2.72 2.84 -6.91
CA ILE A 70 -3.62 2.38 -7.96
C ILE A 70 -3.42 3.22 -9.24
N LYS A 71 -3.35 4.56 -9.11
CA LYS A 71 -3.16 5.45 -10.26
C LYS A 71 -1.84 5.17 -10.99
N LEU A 72 -0.75 4.95 -10.24
CA LEU A 72 0.55 4.63 -10.84
C LEU A 72 0.50 3.33 -11.64
N VAL A 73 -0.02 2.24 -11.08
CA VAL A 73 -0.07 0.96 -11.82
C VAL A 73 -1.00 1.03 -13.03
N CYS A 74 -2.08 1.81 -12.97
CA CYS A 74 -2.92 2.07 -14.14
C CYS A 74 -2.16 2.81 -15.24
N GLN A 75 -1.31 3.79 -14.89
CA GLN A 75 -0.46 4.52 -15.85
C GLN A 75 0.58 3.61 -16.51
N LEU A 76 1.14 2.66 -15.77
CA LEU A 76 2.09 1.66 -16.28
C LEU A 76 1.44 0.63 -17.21
N LYS A 77 0.11 0.61 -17.32
CA LYS A 77 -0.66 -0.36 -18.12
C LYS A 77 -0.32 -1.81 -17.77
N ILE A 78 0.05 -2.06 -16.51
CA ILE A 78 0.35 -3.40 -16.01
C ILE A 78 -0.95 -4.20 -16.06
N LYS A 79 -0.89 -5.38 -16.67
CA LYS A 79 -1.98 -6.35 -16.74
C LYS A 79 -1.62 -7.54 -15.88
N GLY A 80 -2.62 -8.17 -15.27
CA GLY A 80 -2.43 -9.37 -14.47
C GLY A 80 -2.77 -9.16 -13.01
N HIS A 81 -2.18 -9.98 -12.16
CA HIS A 81 -2.47 -10.02 -10.73
C HIS A 81 -1.65 -8.97 -9.98
N LEU A 82 -2.33 -8.02 -9.35
CA LEU A 82 -1.72 -6.95 -8.56
C LEU A 82 -1.87 -7.26 -7.07
N LEU A 83 -0.76 -7.20 -6.33
CA LEU A 83 -0.73 -7.45 -4.89
C LEU A 83 -0.33 -6.16 -4.16
N PHE A 84 -1.27 -5.57 -3.43
CA PHE A 84 -1.02 -4.38 -2.62
C PHE A 84 -0.70 -4.78 -1.18
N ASP A 85 0.44 -4.33 -0.67
CA ASP A 85 0.97 -4.62 0.66
C ASP A 85 1.21 -3.30 1.43
N THR A 86 0.57 -3.16 2.59
CA THR A 86 0.81 -2.12 3.61
C THR A 86 0.92 -2.80 4.98
N ASP A 87 1.59 -2.17 5.94
CA ASP A 87 1.60 -2.61 7.34
C ASP A 87 0.43 -2.04 8.16
N HIS A 88 -0.41 -1.19 7.56
CA HIS A 88 -1.59 -0.62 8.21
C HIS A 88 -2.75 -1.62 8.31
N VAL A 89 -2.79 -2.36 9.42
CA VAL A 89 -3.79 -3.42 9.67
C VAL A 89 -5.24 -2.93 9.60
N GLY A 90 -5.51 -1.67 9.96
CA GLY A 90 -6.85 -1.08 9.87
C GLY A 90 -7.38 -1.06 8.43
N LEU A 91 -6.54 -0.63 7.49
CA LEU A 91 -6.86 -0.54 6.07
C LEU A 91 -7.02 -1.94 5.47
N ILE A 92 -6.11 -2.87 5.82
CA ILE A 92 -6.21 -4.28 5.39
C ILE A 92 -7.54 -4.89 5.83
N ASN A 93 -7.95 -4.68 7.09
CA ASN A 93 -9.20 -5.22 7.59
C ASN A 93 -10.40 -4.61 6.88
N LYS A 94 -10.42 -3.29 6.68
CA LYS A 94 -11.50 -2.61 5.94
C LYS A 94 -11.65 -3.13 4.51
N LEU A 95 -10.55 -3.22 3.76
CA LEU A 95 -10.58 -3.72 2.38
C LEU A 95 -10.99 -5.19 2.26
N ARG A 96 -10.62 -6.03 3.25
CA ARG A 96 -10.99 -7.45 3.24
C ARG A 96 -12.43 -7.69 3.71
N ASN A 97 -12.93 -6.86 4.62
CA ASN A 97 -14.30 -6.96 5.13
C ASN A 97 -15.36 -6.44 4.15
N LEU A 98 -14.95 -5.80 3.04
CA LEU A 98 -15.85 -5.43 1.94
C LEU A 98 -16.62 -6.61 1.33
N ALA A 99 -16.13 -7.86 1.48
CA ALA A 99 -16.88 -9.04 1.06
C ALA A 99 -18.17 -9.28 1.89
N THR A 100 -18.26 -8.69 3.08
CA THR A 100 -19.45 -8.74 3.97
C THR A 100 -20.15 -7.40 4.11
N ASP A 101 -19.56 -6.34 3.58
CA ASP A 101 -20.09 -4.99 3.65
C ASP A 101 -20.90 -4.69 2.38
N ILE A 102 -22.22 -4.70 2.54
CA ILE A 102 -23.18 -4.39 1.47
C ILE A 102 -23.42 -2.88 1.32
N THR A 103 -22.74 -2.04 2.09
CA THR A 103 -22.91 -0.60 2.00
C THR A 103 -22.14 -0.03 0.81
N ILE A 104 -22.76 0.89 0.08
CA ILE A 104 -22.17 1.54 -1.10
C ILE A 104 -20.95 2.40 -0.72
N ILE A 105 -20.83 2.78 0.55
CA ILE A 105 -19.84 3.73 1.08
C ILE A 105 -18.77 3.10 1.99
N GLY A 106 -18.90 1.82 2.35
CA GLY A 106 -18.03 1.17 3.33
C GLY A 106 -18.37 1.56 4.78
N ALA A 107 -18.32 0.59 5.69
CA ALA A 107 -18.51 0.70 7.13
C ALA A 107 -17.18 0.62 7.90
#